data_AF-A0A934TD95-F1
#
_entry.id   AF-A0A934TD95-F1
#
_cell.length_a   1.000
_cell.length_b   1.000
_cell.length_c   1.000
_cell.angle_alpha   90.00
_cell.angle_beta   90.00
_cell.angle_gamma   90.00
#
_symmetry.space_group_name_H-M   'P 1'
#
loop_
_entity.id
_entity.type
_entity.pdbx_description
1 polymer ?
#
loop_
_entity_poly.entity_id
_entity_poly.type
_entity_poly.pdbx_seq_one_letter_code
_entity_poly.pdbx_strand_id
1 'polypeptide(L)'
;MQWVGSRICVLIACYFLSLNSFSQIDSTYIGFYEQPLSVRVYLNDKFTALSHQIEKNDDEISYVPNAPFGIGLGFSYKNVSLSGAYGFDFMRNKKKGKTKSLDFQYHYYGQKFIYDIFFQQYKGLYSEPEDGKYELYPDIKLIQYGLNSQYVFSGQKFSYSAAFNQNQLQLKSAGSFLLGGAIYYNYASSDGSVVFDDGKQLKNWQFGVNGGYAYTWAVNRRFFVSLSASVGVNVGLETIDERKTKVRVYPSVFPRFSMGYNHDTWSVGFSGVNNRVYILYTNSSKMAFDTGALQFNVIKRFGRAPKFLEQQKIIDKYNEYRFW
;
A
#
# COMPACT_ATOMS: atom_id res chain seq x y z
N MET A 1 -2.66 -5.59 36.16
CA MET A 1 -2.09 -4.25 35.87
C MET A 1 -1.64 -4.20 34.41
N GLN A 2 -2.58 -4.33 33.45
CA GLN A 2 -2.23 -4.67 32.05
C GLN A 2 -3.14 -4.02 30.98
N TRP A 3 -3.80 -2.92 31.32
CA TRP A 3 -4.81 -2.27 30.45
C TRP A 3 -4.52 -0.79 30.11
N VAL A 4 -3.38 -0.25 30.56
CA VAL A 4 -3.03 1.18 30.34
C VAL A 4 -2.13 1.39 29.11
N GLY A 5 -1.31 0.41 28.74
CA GLY A 5 -0.37 0.53 27.61
C GLY A 5 -1.02 0.69 26.23
N SER A 6 -2.21 0.11 26.01
CA SER A 6 -2.90 0.17 24.71
C SER A 6 -3.45 1.56 24.37
N ARG A 7 -3.78 2.39 25.38
CA ARG A 7 -4.31 3.74 25.15
C ARG A 7 -3.21 4.74 24.79
N ILE A 8 -1.99 4.52 25.29
CA ILE A 8 -0.83 5.38 25.06
C ILE A 8 -0.33 5.21 23.61
N CYS A 9 -0.31 3.99 23.06
CA CYS A 9 0.09 3.76 21.66
C CYS A 9 -0.88 4.38 20.64
N VAL A 10 -2.18 4.35 20.91
CA VAL A 10 -3.20 4.99 20.03
C VAL A 10 -3.08 6.51 20.08
N LEU A 11 -2.80 7.08 21.26
CA LEU A 11 -2.60 8.52 21.42
C LEU A 11 -1.30 9.01 20.75
N ILE A 12 -0.22 8.21 20.78
CA ILE A 12 1.05 8.53 20.08
C ILE A 12 0.88 8.41 18.56
N ALA A 13 0.15 7.41 18.06
CA ALA A 13 -0.18 7.30 16.63
C ALA A 13 -1.01 8.51 16.14
N CYS A 14 -1.97 8.97 16.94
CA CYS A 14 -2.73 10.19 16.65
C CYS A 14 -1.86 11.47 16.74
N TYR A 15 -0.88 11.52 17.64
CA TYR A 15 0.02 12.68 17.79
C TYR A 15 0.97 12.82 16.59
N PHE A 16 1.52 11.71 16.06
CA PHE A 16 2.33 11.74 14.83
C PHE A 16 1.49 12.05 13.57
N LEU A 17 0.21 11.71 13.54
CA LEU A 17 -0.73 12.12 12.48
C LEU A 17 -1.07 13.62 12.54
N SER A 18 -0.87 14.28 13.68
CA SER A 18 -1.22 15.70 13.89
C SER A 18 -0.12 16.69 13.48
N LEU A 19 1.11 16.23 13.24
CA LEU A 19 2.23 17.06 12.76
C LEU A 19 2.21 17.23 11.23
N ASN A 20 1.05 17.57 10.67
CA ASN A 20 1.00 18.06 9.30
C ASN A 20 1.45 19.52 9.31
N SER A 21 2.71 19.77 9.00
CA SER A 21 3.14 21.10 8.57
C SER A 21 2.46 21.40 7.24
N PHE A 22 1.34 22.12 7.30
CA PHE A 22 0.62 22.60 6.12
C PHE A 22 1.53 23.54 5.34
N SER A 23 1.79 23.20 4.09
CA SER A 23 2.58 24.03 3.18
C SER A 23 1.63 24.61 2.13
N GLN A 24 1.79 25.88 1.76
CA GLN A 24 0.95 26.48 0.74
C GLN A 24 1.07 25.70 -0.58
N ILE A 25 -0.07 25.38 -1.19
CA ILE A 25 -0.15 24.67 -2.46
C ILE A 25 0.10 25.67 -3.60
N ASP A 26 0.94 25.31 -4.56
CA ASP A 26 1.11 26.10 -5.78
C ASP A 26 -0.04 25.77 -6.74
N SER A 27 -1.02 26.67 -6.81
CA SER A 27 -2.24 26.51 -7.62
C SER A 27 -1.96 26.46 -9.13
N THR A 28 -0.76 26.84 -9.57
CA THR A 28 -0.35 26.70 -10.99
C THR A 28 0.04 25.26 -11.34
N TYR A 29 0.35 24.43 -10.33
CA TYR A 29 0.72 23.03 -10.47
C TYR A 29 -0.39 22.08 -10.01
N ILE A 30 -1.09 22.42 -8.93
CA ILE A 30 -2.13 21.55 -8.33
C ILE A 30 -3.47 22.27 -8.39
N GLY A 31 -4.45 21.62 -9.03
CA GLY A 31 -5.82 22.09 -9.15
C GLY A 31 -6.81 21.29 -8.31
N PHE A 32 -8.01 21.84 -8.15
CA PHE A 32 -9.12 21.21 -7.44
C PHE A 32 -10.37 21.18 -8.32
N TYR A 33 -11.20 20.16 -8.13
CA TYR A 33 -12.52 20.10 -8.76
C TYR A 33 -13.49 21.05 -8.06
N GLU A 34 -14.33 21.72 -8.85
CA GLU A 34 -15.41 22.57 -8.36
C GLU A 34 -16.44 21.76 -7.56
N GLN A 35 -16.69 20.52 -8.00
CA GLN A 35 -17.62 19.60 -7.35
C GLN A 35 -17.02 19.14 -6.01
N PRO A 36 -17.69 19.42 -4.88
CA PRO A 36 -17.14 19.11 -3.56
C PRO A 36 -17.25 17.62 -3.23
N LEU A 37 -18.15 16.86 -3.86
CA LEU A 37 -18.36 15.44 -3.57
C LEU A 37 -18.03 14.58 -4.79
N SER A 38 -17.37 13.46 -4.58
CA SER A 38 -17.25 12.41 -5.59
C SER A 38 -17.45 11.02 -5.02
N VAL A 39 -18.04 10.15 -5.84
CA VAL A 39 -18.19 8.72 -5.56
C VAL A 39 -17.29 7.96 -6.53
N ARG A 40 -16.52 7.02 -5.98
CA ARG A 40 -15.63 6.12 -6.70
C ARG A 40 -16.20 4.71 -6.63
N VAL A 41 -16.24 4.03 -7.76
CA VAL A 41 -16.38 2.58 -7.85
C VAL A 41 -15.10 2.03 -8.45
N TYR A 42 -14.56 0.94 -7.89
CA TYR A 42 -13.30 0.38 -8.37
C TYR A 42 -13.23 -1.13 -8.24
N LEU A 43 -12.49 -1.76 -9.15
CA LEU A 43 -12.02 -3.13 -9.03
C LEU A 43 -10.61 -3.10 -8.47
N ASN A 44 -10.33 -4.00 -7.54
CA ASN A 44 -9.06 -4.06 -6.82
C ASN A 44 -8.52 -5.48 -6.81
N ASP A 45 -7.42 -5.72 -7.50
CA ASP A 45 -6.69 -6.98 -7.43
C ASP A 45 -5.57 -6.86 -6.41
N LYS A 46 -5.78 -7.42 -5.20
CA LYS A 46 -4.73 -7.49 -4.19
C LYS A 46 -3.89 -8.73 -4.44
N PHE A 47 -2.61 -8.54 -4.67
CA PHE A 47 -1.67 -9.63 -4.83
C PHE A 47 -0.69 -9.66 -3.65
N THR A 48 -0.38 -10.88 -3.25
CA THR A 48 0.57 -11.17 -2.19
C THR A 48 1.36 -12.39 -2.64
N ALA A 49 2.68 -12.38 -2.52
CA ALA A 49 3.50 -13.54 -2.86
C ALA A 49 4.64 -13.68 -1.86
N LEU A 50 4.85 -14.90 -1.36
CA LEU A 50 6.12 -15.26 -0.75
C LEU A 50 7.00 -15.83 -1.86
N SER A 51 8.04 -15.12 -2.25
CA SER A 51 8.97 -15.55 -3.28
C SER A 51 10.22 -16.11 -2.63
N HIS A 52 10.61 -17.32 -3.00
CA HIS A 52 11.73 -18.05 -2.40
C HIS A 52 12.72 -18.46 -3.49
N GLN A 53 13.96 -17.98 -3.36
CA GLN A 53 15.07 -18.32 -4.22
C GLN A 53 16.09 -19.16 -3.43
N ILE A 54 16.46 -20.33 -3.97
CA ILE A 54 17.42 -21.26 -3.37
C ILE A 54 18.64 -21.37 -4.30
N GLU A 55 19.84 -21.05 -3.81
CA GLU A 55 21.05 -20.87 -4.64
C GLU A 55 21.43 -22.07 -5.56
N LYS A 56 20.94 -23.29 -5.27
CA LYS A 56 21.24 -24.47 -6.10
C LYS A 56 20.54 -24.49 -7.46
N ASN A 57 19.40 -23.83 -7.59
CA ASN A 57 18.66 -23.67 -8.84
C ASN A 57 18.30 -22.19 -8.93
N ASP A 58 18.68 -21.48 -10.00
CA ASP A 58 18.34 -20.06 -10.18
C ASP A 58 16.81 -19.77 -10.28
N ASP A 59 15.98 -20.78 -10.02
CA ASP A 59 14.53 -20.72 -10.04
C ASP A 59 13.97 -20.07 -8.75
N GLU A 60 13.09 -19.08 -8.94
CA GLU A 60 12.32 -18.43 -7.87
C GLU A 60 10.93 -19.09 -7.80
N ILE A 61 10.61 -19.73 -6.67
CA ILE A 61 9.27 -20.29 -6.43
C ILE A 61 8.43 -19.24 -5.72
N SER A 62 7.27 -18.91 -6.29
CA SER A 62 6.31 -17.97 -5.68
C SER A 62 5.09 -18.69 -5.11
N TYR A 63 4.85 -18.49 -3.81
CA TYR A 63 3.67 -18.97 -3.10
C TYR A 63 2.63 -17.85 -2.96
N VAL A 64 1.46 -18.03 -3.58
CA VAL A 64 0.43 -16.99 -3.74
C VAL A 64 -0.87 -17.43 -3.05
N PRO A 65 -1.63 -16.53 -2.38
CA PRO A 65 -2.94 -16.83 -1.85
C PRO A 65 -4.00 -16.85 -2.95
N ASN A 66 -5.01 -17.70 -2.80
CA ASN A 66 -6.24 -17.65 -3.61
C ASN A 66 -7.16 -16.54 -3.09
N ALA A 67 -6.74 -15.29 -3.27
CA ALA A 67 -7.52 -14.10 -2.94
C ALA A 67 -8.45 -13.73 -4.12
N PRO A 68 -9.74 -13.41 -3.87
CA PRO A 68 -10.63 -12.93 -4.91
C PRO A 68 -10.35 -11.46 -5.24
N PHE A 69 -10.73 -11.03 -6.46
CA PHE A 69 -10.81 -9.60 -6.78
C PHE A 69 -11.75 -8.88 -5.81
N GLY A 70 -11.37 -7.67 -5.42
CA GLY A 70 -12.18 -6.78 -4.59
C GLY A 70 -13.05 -5.86 -5.44
N ILE A 71 -14.30 -5.67 -5.02
CA ILE A 71 -15.17 -4.60 -5.51
C ILE A 71 -15.19 -3.52 -4.44
N GLY A 72 -14.88 -2.29 -4.84
CA GLY A 72 -14.67 -1.17 -3.95
C GLY A 72 -15.57 0.01 -4.20
N LEU A 73 -15.90 0.69 -3.11
CA LEU A 73 -16.62 1.95 -3.08
C LEU A 73 -15.77 2.98 -2.32
N GLY A 74 -15.79 4.22 -2.80
CA GLY A 74 -15.11 5.34 -2.17
C GLY A 74 -15.90 6.62 -2.26
N PHE A 75 -15.68 7.49 -1.29
CA PHE A 75 -16.29 8.81 -1.20
C PHE A 75 -15.18 9.82 -0.95
N SER A 76 -15.18 10.89 -1.72
CA SER A 76 -14.30 12.03 -1.48
C SER A 76 -15.14 13.27 -1.26
N TYR A 77 -14.89 13.95 -0.15
CA TYR A 77 -15.44 15.27 0.11
C TYR A 77 -14.27 16.27 0.17
N LYS A 78 -14.20 17.11 -0.85
CA LYS A 78 -13.06 18.00 -1.12
C LYS A 78 -11.75 17.20 -1.18
N ASN A 79 -10.75 17.59 -0.38
CA ASN A 79 -9.43 16.94 -0.39
C ASN A 79 -9.36 15.68 0.50
N VAL A 80 -10.44 15.33 1.20
CA VAL A 80 -10.50 14.13 2.05
C VAL A 80 -11.18 13.01 1.27
N SER A 81 -10.54 11.84 1.22
CA SER A 81 -11.06 10.65 0.54
C SER A 81 -11.04 9.45 1.49
N LEU A 82 -12.10 8.65 1.45
CA LEU A 82 -12.18 7.36 2.13
C LEU A 82 -12.72 6.34 1.14
N SER A 83 -12.06 5.17 1.07
CA SER A 83 -12.50 4.09 0.19
C SER A 83 -12.21 2.74 0.80
N GLY A 84 -13.07 1.77 0.52
CA GLY A 84 -12.91 0.38 0.96
C GLY A 84 -13.35 -0.58 -0.14
N ALA A 85 -12.75 -1.77 -0.15
CA ALA A 85 -13.09 -2.84 -1.09
C ALA A 85 -13.29 -4.15 -0.37
N TYR A 86 -14.19 -4.97 -0.89
CA TYR A 86 -14.47 -6.29 -0.37
C TYR A 86 -14.42 -7.32 -1.49
N GLY A 87 -13.71 -8.43 -1.25
CA GLY A 87 -13.64 -9.56 -2.17
C GLY A 87 -14.55 -10.68 -1.70
N PHE A 88 -15.48 -11.11 -2.56
CA PHE A 88 -16.46 -12.14 -2.22
C PHE A 88 -15.91 -13.54 -2.51
N ASP A 89 -16.18 -14.49 -1.61
CA ASP A 89 -15.62 -15.85 -1.70
C ASP A 89 -16.04 -16.62 -2.95
N PHE A 90 -17.20 -16.31 -3.55
CA PHE A 90 -17.66 -16.97 -4.79
C PHE A 90 -16.78 -16.64 -6.01
N MET A 91 -15.99 -15.56 -5.96
CA MET A 91 -15.06 -15.18 -7.03
C MET A 91 -13.71 -15.92 -6.95
N ARG A 92 -13.47 -16.71 -5.90
CA ARG A 92 -12.23 -17.49 -5.76
C ARG A 92 -12.20 -18.65 -6.74
N ASN A 93 -11.03 -18.90 -7.32
CA ASN A 93 -10.86 -20.05 -8.21
C ASN A 93 -10.71 -21.33 -7.39
N LYS A 94 -11.65 -22.27 -7.53
CA LYS A 94 -11.64 -23.55 -6.78
C LYS A 94 -10.41 -24.41 -7.05
N LYS A 95 -9.74 -24.26 -8.21
CA LYS A 95 -8.53 -25.02 -8.57
C LYS A 95 -7.29 -24.58 -7.79
N LYS A 96 -7.27 -23.37 -7.24
CA LYS A 96 -6.15 -22.77 -6.50
C LYS A 96 -6.15 -23.09 -4.99
N GLY A 97 -6.95 -24.09 -4.58
CA GLY A 97 -7.10 -24.45 -3.16
C GLY A 97 -7.85 -23.42 -2.32
N LYS A 98 -7.94 -23.67 -1.01
CA LYS A 98 -8.60 -22.76 -0.05
C LYS A 98 -7.56 -21.88 0.64
N THR A 99 -7.81 -20.57 0.67
CA THR A 99 -7.00 -19.62 1.43
C THR A 99 -7.86 -18.91 2.47
N LYS A 100 -7.46 -18.95 3.74
CA LYS A 100 -8.00 -18.05 4.77
C LYS A 100 -7.20 -16.76 4.75
N SER A 101 -7.86 -15.61 4.64
CA SER A 101 -7.20 -14.32 4.45
C SER A 101 -7.86 -13.22 5.28
N LEU A 102 -7.04 -12.42 5.97
CA LEU A 102 -7.40 -11.13 6.54
C LEU A 102 -6.40 -10.12 5.97
N ASP A 103 -6.86 -9.18 5.14
CA ASP A 103 -5.98 -8.20 4.49
C ASP A 103 -6.59 -6.80 4.58
N PHE A 104 -6.07 -6.02 5.51
CA PHE A 104 -6.33 -4.60 5.64
C PHE A 104 -5.12 -3.80 5.14
N GLN A 105 -5.38 -2.85 4.25
CA GLN A 105 -4.39 -1.89 3.77
C GLN A 105 -5.01 -0.52 3.79
N TYR A 106 -4.28 0.46 4.33
CA TYR A 106 -4.70 1.85 4.33
C TYR A 106 -3.59 2.71 3.75
N HIS A 107 -3.93 3.47 2.72
CA HIS A 107 -3.02 4.39 2.04
C HIS A 107 -3.52 5.81 2.23
N TYR A 108 -2.72 6.62 2.91
CA TYR A 108 -2.96 8.05 3.08
C TYR A 108 -2.02 8.83 2.16
N TYR A 109 -2.60 9.61 1.25
CA TYR A 109 -1.87 10.48 0.32
C TYR A 109 -2.06 11.95 0.72
N GLY A 110 -1.29 12.39 1.70
CA GLY A 110 -1.22 13.79 2.10
C GLY A 110 -0.34 14.63 1.18
N GLN A 111 -0.29 15.93 1.47
CA GLN A 111 0.55 16.87 0.71
C GLN A 111 2.04 16.66 0.99
N LYS A 112 2.41 16.53 2.27
CA LYS A 112 3.79 16.40 2.73
C LYS A 112 4.15 15.02 3.24
N PHE A 113 3.16 14.22 3.62
CA PHE A 113 3.37 12.89 4.16
C PHE A 113 2.48 11.87 3.47
N ILE A 114 3.04 10.70 3.26
CA ILE A 114 2.35 9.49 2.81
C ILE A 114 2.46 8.48 3.93
N TYR A 115 1.37 7.80 4.24
CA TYR A 115 1.38 6.66 5.16
C TYR A 115 0.77 5.45 4.47
N ASP A 116 1.49 4.33 4.47
CA ASP A 116 0.94 3.04 4.11
C ASP A 116 0.94 2.14 5.35
N ILE A 117 -0.23 1.62 5.69
CA ILE A 117 -0.44 0.75 6.84
C ILE A 117 -0.97 -0.59 6.34
N PHE A 118 -0.32 -1.67 6.74
CA PHE A 118 -0.62 -3.03 6.29
C PHE A 118 -0.88 -3.93 7.50
N PHE A 119 -2.02 -4.63 7.51
CA PHE A 119 -2.28 -5.74 8.41
C PHE A 119 -2.80 -6.94 7.62
N GLN A 120 -1.92 -7.91 7.40
CA GLN A 120 -2.17 -9.02 6.48
C GLN A 120 -1.90 -10.35 7.17
N GLN A 121 -2.81 -11.30 6.98
CA GLN A 121 -2.68 -12.68 7.42
C GLN A 121 -3.24 -13.61 6.34
N TYR A 122 -2.48 -14.61 5.96
CA TYR A 122 -2.88 -15.63 5.01
C TYR A 122 -2.56 -17.01 5.55
N LYS A 123 -3.42 -17.99 5.28
CA LYS A 123 -3.15 -19.41 5.48
C LYS A 123 -3.69 -20.21 4.30
N GLY A 124 -2.85 -21.08 3.77
CA GLY A 124 -3.12 -21.87 2.57
C GLY A 124 -2.79 -21.08 1.32
N LEU A 125 -1.75 -21.50 0.61
CA LEU A 125 -1.24 -20.88 -0.62
C LEU A 125 -1.18 -21.93 -1.74
N TYR A 126 -0.81 -21.48 -2.93
CA TYR A 126 -0.52 -22.33 -4.09
C TYR A 126 0.65 -21.73 -4.87
N SER A 127 1.37 -22.53 -5.66
CA SER A 127 2.32 -22.04 -6.66
C SER A 127 1.70 -22.03 -8.05
N GLU A 128 2.20 -21.17 -8.94
CA GLU A 128 1.76 -21.19 -10.33
C GLU A 128 2.00 -22.56 -10.97
N PRO A 129 1.11 -22.99 -11.88
CA PRO A 129 1.07 -24.38 -12.29
C PRO A 129 2.22 -24.70 -13.24
N GLU A 130 3.05 -25.69 -12.89
CA GLU A 130 3.83 -26.44 -13.86
C GLU A 130 2.90 -27.47 -14.52
N ASP A 131 2.92 -27.55 -15.86
CA ASP A 131 2.10 -28.47 -16.66
C ASP A 131 0.57 -28.43 -16.37
N GLY A 132 0.06 -27.27 -15.99
CA GLY A 132 -1.37 -27.03 -15.81
C GLY A 132 -1.98 -27.56 -14.50
N LYS A 133 -1.16 -28.04 -13.55
CA LYS A 133 -1.59 -28.44 -12.21
C LYS A 133 -1.07 -27.46 -11.15
N TYR A 134 -1.96 -26.94 -10.32
CA TYR A 134 -1.58 -26.11 -9.17
C TYR A 134 -1.09 -27.00 -8.04
N GLU A 135 0.11 -26.71 -7.52
CA GLU A 135 0.53 -27.27 -6.24
C GLU A 135 -0.07 -26.46 -5.09
N LEU A 136 -0.57 -27.16 -4.06
CA LEU A 136 -1.29 -26.54 -2.95
C LEU A 136 -0.50 -26.70 -1.67
N TYR A 137 -0.38 -25.61 -0.91
CA TYR A 137 0.35 -25.55 0.35
C TYR A 137 -0.57 -25.06 1.47
N PRO A 138 -1.49 -25.92 1.97
CA PRO A 138 -2.49 -25.55 2.99
C PRO A 138 -1.89 -25.23 4.37
N ASP A 139 -0.65 -25.67 4.62
CA ASP A 139 0.09 -25.49 5.86
C ASP A 139 0.79 -24.13 5.95
N ILE A 140 1.16 -23.52 4.81
CA ILE A 140 1.86 -22.23 4.81
C ILE A 140 0.96 -21.14 5.40
N LYS A 141 1.51 -20.44 6.39
CA LYS A 141 0.89 -19.29 7.03
C LYS A 141 1.83 -18.10 6.97
N LEU A 142 1.29 -16.96 6.52
CA LEU A 142 1.99 -15.69 6.40
C LEU A 142 1.27 -14.63 7.23
N ILE A 143 2.02 -13.80 7.95
CA ILE A 143 1.52 -12.61 8.63
C ILE A 143 2.48 -11.46 8.33
N GLN A 144 1.96 -10.31 7.94
CA GLN A 144 2.72 -9.07 7.85
C GLN A 144 1.95 -7.93 8.50
N TYR A 145 2.61 -7.23 9.42
CA TYR A 145 2.20 -5.92 9.89
C TYR A 145 3.24 -4.91 9.43
N GLY A 146 2.80 -3.82 8.83
CA GLY A 146 3.71 -2.84 8.23
C GLY A 146 3.21 -1.42 8.42
N LEU A 147 4.14 -0.50 8.63
CA LEU A 147 3.93 0.94 8.53
C LEU A 147 5.08 1.52 7.70
N ASN A 148 4.77 2.17 6.59
CA ASN A 148 5.71 2.96 5.82
C ASN A 148 5.26 4.43 5.83
N SER A 149 6.18 5.35 6.11
CA SER A 149 5.92 6.79 6.15
C SER A 149 6.96 7.52 5.31
N GLN A 150 6.53 8.38 4.40
CA GLN A 150 7.43 9.13 3.52
C GLN A 150 7.11 10.62 3.50
N TYR A 151 8.12 11.46 3.63
CA TYR A 151 8.05 12.90 3.41
C TYR A 151 8.21 13.23 1.92
N VAL A 152 7.36 14.14 1.44
CA VAL A 152 7.30 14.62 0.05
C VAL A 152 7.86 16.05 0.01
N PHE A 153 9.11 16.18 -0.44
CA PHE A 153 9.83 17.46 -0.45
C PHE A 153 9.10 18.54 -1.26
N SER A 154 8.67 18.22 -2.47
CA SER A 154 8.03 19.17 -3.40
C SER A 154 6.50 19.11 -3.34
N GLY A 155 5.92 18.78 -2.18
CA GLY A 155 4.46 18.67 -1.97
C GLY A 155 3.64 19.94 -2.28
N GLN A 156 4.28 21.10 -2.49
CA GLN A 156 3.56 22.29 -2.97
C GLN A 156 3.21 22.19 -4.46
N LYS A 157 4.02 21.46 -5.23
CA LYS A 157 3.90 21.34 -6.70
C LYS A 157 3.51 19.93 -7.15
N PHE A 158 3.87 18.91 -6.40
CA PHE A 158 3.60 17.51 -6.73
C PHE A 158 2.52 16.94 -5.79
N SER A 159 1.52 16.24 -6.36
CA SER A 159 0.41 15.64 -5.60
C SER A 159 0.25 14.15 -5.85
N TYR A 160 0.49 13.34 -4.82
CA TYR A 160 0.05 11.93 -4.80
C TYR A 160 -1.47 11.81 -4.81
N SER A 161 -2.19 12.72 -4.16
CA SER A 161 -3.65 12.69 -4.14
C SER A 161 -4.24 12.88 -5.54
N ALA A 162 -3.60 13.68 -6.41
CA ALA A 162 -4.02 13.80 -7.81
C ALA A 162 -3.87 12.47 -8.57
N ALA A 163 -2.81 11.70 -8.28
CA ALA A 163 -2.52 10.44 -8.96
C ALA A 163 -3.35 9.25 -8.45
N PHE A 164 -3.55 9.10 -7.14
CA PHE A 164 -4.15 7.89 -6.55
C PHE A 164 -5.56 8.12 -5.98
N ASN A 165 -5.84 9.30 -5.43
CA ASN A 165 -7.18 9.67 -4.96
C ASN A 165 -8.03 10.32 -6.06
N GLN A 166 -7.40 10.96 -7.06
CA GLN A 166 -8.06 11.68 -8.16
C GLN A 166 -9.12 12.69 -7.68
N ASN A 167 -8.97 13.19 -6.45
CA ASN A 167 -9.75 14.29 -5.87
C ASN A 167 -9.02 15.65 -6.00
N GLN A 168 -7.80 15.63 -6.53
CA GLN A 168 -7.01 16.78 -6.96
C GLN A 168 -6.58 16.58 -8.42
N LEU A 169 -6.04 17.63 -9.03
CA LEU A 169 -5.51 17.62 -10.39
C LEU A 169 -4.03 17.99 -10.37
N GLN A 170 -3.21 17.26 -11.12
CA GLN A 170 -1.85 17.70 -11.45
C GLN A 170 -1.93 18.46 -12.77
N LEU A 171 -1.89 19.79 -12.72
CA LEU A 171 -2.05 20.68 -13.88
C LEU A 171 -0.76 20.81 -14.71
N LYS A 172 0.39 20.71 -14.06
CA LYS A 172 1.72 20.74 -14.67
C LYS A 172 2.56 19.59 -14.14
N SER A 173 3.43 19.05 -14.98
CA SER A 173 4.31 17.97 -14.56
C SER A 173 5.21 18.40 -13.42
N ALA A 174 5.32 17.55 -12.40
CA ALA A 174 6.13 17.81 -11.23
C ALA A 174 6.65 16.49 -10.68
N GLY A 175 7.78 16.56 -9.99
CA GLY A 175 8.29 15.45 -9.21
C GLY A 175 8.70 15.90 -7.81
N SER A 176 9.00 14.91 -6.98
CA SER A 176 9.44 15.12 -5.62
C SER A 176 10.38 14.01 -5.20
N PHE A 177 11.45 14.38 -4.52
CA PHE A 177 12.18 13.44 -3.68
C PHE A 177 11.28 12.94 -2.56
N LEU A 178 11.58 11.72 -2.11
CA LEU A 178 10.91 11.03 -1.01
C LEU A 178 11.97 10.61 -0.01
N LEU A 179 11.69 10.81 1.28
CA LEU A 179 12.51 10.29 2.37
C LEU A 179 11.60 9.79 3.48
N GLY A 180 11.83 8.58 3.94
CA GLY A 180 10.90 7.90 4.83
C GLY A 180 11.54 6.88 5.74
N GLY A 181 10.69 6.30 6.57
CA GLY A 181 11.01 5.20 7.44
C GLY A 181 9.93 4.13 7.37
N ALA A 182 10.32 2.89 7.63
CA ALA A 182 9.40 1.77 7.63
C ALA A 182 9.65 0.82 8.80
N ILE A 183 8.56 0.23 9.30
CA ILE A 183 8.57 -0.78 10.36
C ILE A 183 7.77 -1.97 9.85
N TYR A 184 8.34 -3.17 9.94
CA TYR A 184 7.68 -4.41 9.57
C TYR A 184 7.79 -5.45 10.67
N TYR A 185 6.71 -6.20 10.85
CA TYR A 185 6.72 -7.50 11.49
C TYR A 185 6.27 -8.53 10.46
N ASN A 186 7.12 -9.51 10.19
CA ASN A 186 6.85 -10.60 9.30
C ASN A 186 6.88 -11.92 10.07
N TYR A 187 5.93 -12.79 9.80
CA TYR A 187 5.93 -14.16 10.28
C TYR A 187 5.56 -15.10 9.15
N ALA A 188 6.37 -16.12 8.95
CA ALA A 188 6.11 -17.20 8.01
C ALA A 188 6.26 -18.53 8.74
N SER A 189 5.36 -19.48 8.47
CA SER A 189 5.48 -20.83 9.01
C SER A 189 4.98 -21.88 8.03
N SER A 190 5.59 -23.06 8.06
CA SER A 190 5.21 -24.24 7.28
C SER A 190 5.55 -25.50 8.06
N ASP A 191 4.69 -26.51 8.00
CA ASP A 191 4.87 -27.76 8.74
C ASP A 191 5.81 -28.75 8.00
N GLY A 192 6.07 -28.50 6.71
CA GLY A 192 7.01 -29.29 5.89
C GLY A 192 7.13 -28.86 4.42
N SER A 193 6.24 -28.01 3.91
CA SER A 193 6.26 -27.54 2.51
C SER A 193 7.42 -26.58 2.19
N VAL A 194 7.84 -25.76 3.15
CA VAL A 194 8.93 -24.79 3.02
C VAL A 194 9.80 -24.84 4.27
N VAL A 195 11.12 -24.92 4.09
CA VAL A 195 12.10 -24.86 5.18
C VAL A 195 12.77 -23.48 5.18
N PHE A 196 12.72 -22.81 6.33
CA PHE A 196 13.29 -21.48 6.56
C PHE A 196 14.65 -21.62 7.27
N ASP A 197 15.76 -21.80 6.54
CA ASP A 197 17.12 -21.95 7.12
C ASP A 197 17.13 -23.01 8.25
N ASP A 198 16.72 -24.24 7.91
CA ASP A 198 16.55 -25.43 8.78
C ASP A 198 15.45 -25.35 9.85
N GLY A 199 14.57 -24.34 9.79
CA GLY A 199 13.40 -24.24 10.68
C GLY A 199 12.05 -24.20 9.99
N LYS A 200 10.99 -24.33 10.79
CA LYS A 200 9.58 -24.34 10.35
C LYS A 200 8.88 -23.00 10.51
N GLN A 201 9.41 -22.12 11.37
CA GLN A 201 8.83 -20.83 11.68
C GLN A 201 9.89 -19.74 11.62
N LEU A 202 9.61 -18.67 10.88
CA LEU A 202 10.42 -17.47 10.76
C LEU A 202 9.65 -16.30 11.36
N LYS A 203 10.25 -15.62 12.36
CA LYS A 203 9.81 -14.33 12.90
C LYS A 203 10.85 -13.29 12.52
N ASN A 204 10.41 -12.16 11.97
CA ASN A 204 11.32 -11.13 11.50
C ASN A 204 10.74 -9.73 11.76
N TRP A 205 11.36 -8.99 12.67
CA TRP A 205 11.08 -7.58 12.93
C TRP A 205 12.06 -6.73 12.14
N GLN A 206 11.61 -5.67 11.46
CA GLN A 206 12.46 -4.78 10.69
C GLN A 206 12.17 -3.31 10.98
N PHE A 207 13.24 -2.52 11.02
CA PHE A 207 13.22 -1.07 11.11
C PHE A 207 14.14 -0.52 10.03
N GLY A 208 13.64 0.36 9.18
CA GLY A 208 14.43 0.85 8.07
C GLY A 208 14.14 2.27 7.68
N VAL A 209 15.05 2.79 6.86
CA VAL A 209 14.92 4.06 6.18
C VAL A 209 14.80 3.81 4.68
N ASN A 210 14.03 4.63 4.00
CA ASN A 210 13.86 4.54 2.56
C ASN A 210 13.91 5.92 1.90
N GLY A 211 14.37 5.94 0.66
CA GLY A 211 14.47 7.13 -0.15
C GLY A 211 14.03 6.84 -1.58
N GLY A 212 13.54 7.85 -2.27
CA GLY A 212 13.00 7.63 -3.60
C GLY A 212 12.68 8.91 -4.34
N TYR A 213 12.03 8.73 -5.48
CA TYR A 213 11.57 9.81 -6.32
C TYR A 213 10.20 9.48 -6.88
N ALA A 214 9.37 10.52 -6.99
CA ALA A 214 8.07 10.48 -7.62
C ALA A 214 8.01 11.51 -8.73
N TYR A 215 7.31 11.18 -9.81
CA TYR A 215 7.07 12.09 -10.91
C TYR A 215 5.68 11.86 -11.47
N THR A 216 4.92 12.94 -11.65
CA THR A 216 3.68 12.93 -12.41
C THR A 216 3.89 13.75 -13.68
N TRP A 217 3.77 13.07 -14.82
CA TRP A 217 3.68 13.69 -16.13
C TRP A 217 2.23 14.10 -16.39
N ALA A 218 1.96 15.42 -16.38
CA ALA A 218 0.67 15.97 -16.77
C ALA A 218 0.69 16.21 -18.28
N VAL A 219 0.28 15.21 -19.06
CA VAL A 219 0.29 15.25 -20.54
C VAL A 219 -0.55 16.42 -21.04
N ASN A 220 -1.71 16.62 -20.41
CA ASN A 220 -2.54 17.80 -20.54
C ASN A 220 -3.42 17.93 -19.27
N ARG A 221 -4.39 18.84 -19.27
CA ARG A 221 -5.29 19.03 -18.12
C ARG A 221 -6.14 17.82 -17.76
N ARG A 222 -6.24 16.82 -18.65
CA ARG A 222 -7.10 15.64 -18.50
C ARG A 222 -6.32 14.36 -18.29
N PHE A 223 -5.22 14.15 -19.02
CA PHE A 223 -4.42 12.93 -18.94
C PHE A 223 -3.19 13.11 -18.07
N PHE A 224 -2.95 12.13 -17.20
CA PHE A 224 -1.73 12.07 -16.40
C PHE A 224 -1.17 10.64 -16.35
N VAL A 225 0.14 10.56 -16.16
CA VAL A 225 0.86 9.34 -15.80
C VAL A 225 1.76 9.68 -14.62
N SER A 226 1.73 8.87 -13.57
CA SER A 226 2.49 9.04 -12.34
C SER A 226 3.28 7.77 -12.07
N LEU A 227 4.56 7.94 -11.80
CA LEU A 227 5.47 6.87 -11.42
C LEU A 227 6.24 7.30 -10.19
N SER A 228 6.38 6.42 -9.22
CA SER A 228 7.31 6.62 -8.12
C SER A 228 7.94 5.32 -7.73
N ALA A 229 9.20 5.38 -7.29
CA ALA A 229 9.87 4.25 -6.69
C ALA A 229 10.64 4.73 -5.46
N SER A 230 10.69 3.89 -4.44
CA SER A 230 11.57 4.08 -3.29
C SER A 230 12.30 2.79 -3.00
N VAL A 231 13.54 2.92 -2.58
CA VAL A 231 14.38 1.82 -2.11
C VAL A 231 14.71 2.07 -0.65
N GLY A 232 14.77 1.00 0.13
CA GLY A 232 15.03 1.08 1.56
C GLY A 232 16.03 0.04 2.02
N VAL A 233 16.65 0.35 3.15
CA VAL A 233 17.55 -0.54 3.88
C VAL A 233 16.98 -0.70 5.28
N ASN A 234 16.61 -1.93 5.62
CA ASN A 234 16.01 -2.27 6.89
C ASN A 234 16.97 -3.10 7.73
N VAL A 235 17.17 -2.75 8.99
CA VAL A 235 17.84 -3.61 9.97
C VAL A 235 16.77 -4.46 10.63
N GLY A 236 16.95 -5.78 10.65
CA GLY A 236 15.97 -6.70 11.20
C GLY A 236 16.51 -7.75 12.15
N LEU A 237 15.67 -8.12 13.11
CA LEU A 237 15.86 -9.20 14.06
C LEU A 237 15.13 -10.44 13.55
N GLU A 238 15.92 -11.45 13.19
CA GLU A 238 15.45 -12.73 12.67
C GLU A 238 15.52 -13.79 13.77
N THR A 239 14.42 -14.52 13.96
CA THR A 239 14.34 -15.67 14.87
C THR A 239 13.69 -16.83 14.12
N ILE A 240 14.35 -17.98 14.12
CA ILE A 240 13.89 -19.20 13.45
C ILE A 240 13.66 -20.28 14.50
N ASP A 241 12.45 -20.86 14.55
CA ASP A 241 12.03 -21.88 15.54
C ASP A 241 12.38 -21.52 16.99
N GLU A 242 12.28 -20.23 17.33
CA GLU A 242 12.59 -19.69 18.66
C GLU A 242 14.07 -19.89 19.09
N ARG A 243 14.93 -20.23 18.13
CA ARG A 243 16.39 -20.33 18.28
C ARG A 243 17.06 -19.04 17.78
N LYS A 244 18.30 -18.81 18.27
CA LYS A 244 19.29 -17.77 17.90
C LYS A 244 18.72 -16.55 17.14
N THR A 245 18.56 -15.43 17.83
CA THR A 245 18.27 -14.14 17.17
C THR A 245 19.48 -13.65 16.38
N LYS A 246 19.32 -13.43 15.08
CA LYS A 246 20.34 -12.84 14.21
C LYS A 246 19.93 -11.43 13.78
N VAL A 247 20.87 -10.50 13.81
CA VAL A 247 20.70 -9.18 13.21
C VAL A 247 21.13 -9.26 11.76
N ARG A 248 20.28 -8.82 10.83
CA ARG A 248 20.58 -8.77 9.40
C ARG A 248 20.09 -7.48 8.76
N VAL A 249 20.58 -7.21 7.57
CA VAL A 249 20.14 -6.09 6.74
C VAL A 249 19.30 -6.63 5.59
N TYR A 250 18.16 -6.01 5.34
CA TYR A 250 17.19 -6.39 4.33
C TYR A 250 16.92 -5.22 3.38
N PRO A 251 17.06 -5.40 2.07
CA PRO A 251 16.61 -4.40 1.11
C PRO A 251 15.07 -4.39 1.04
N SER A 252 14.51 -3.24 0.68
CA SER A 252 13.09 -3.10 0.37
C SER A 252 12.86 -2.19 -0.83
N VAL A 253 11.80 -2.43 -1.58
CA VAL A 253 11.44 -1.66 -2.79
C VAL A 253 9.95 -1.38 -2.82
N PHE A 254 9.58 -0.13 -3.14
CA PHE A 254 8.21 0.36 -3.13
C PHE A 254 7.86 1.08 -4.44
N PRO A 255 7.62 0.37 -5.54
CA PRO A 255 7.17 1.01 -6.76
C PRO A 255 5.68 1.31 -6.68
N ARG A 256 5.30 2.48 -7.21
CA ARG A 256 3.91 2.87 -7.42
C ARG A 256 3.75 3.44 -8.82
N PHE A 257 2.61 3.16 -9.41
CA PHE A 257 2.24 3.61 -10.73
C PHE A 257 0.78 4.06 -10.73
N SER A 258 0.46 5.10 -11.49
CA SER A 258 -0.92 5.48 -11.75
C SER A 258 -1.02 6.16 -13.11
N MET A 259 -2.09 5.92 -13.84
CA MET A 259 -2.47 6.69 -15.02
C MET A 259 -3.97 6.94 -14.99
N GLY A 260 -4.40 8.02 -15.61
CA GLY A 260 -5.83 8.29 -15.66
C GLY A 260 -6.23 9.43 -16.56
N TYR A 261 -7.52 9.48 -16.79
CA TYR A 261 -8.21 10.56 -17.49
C TYR A 261 -9.16 11.25 -16.51
N ASN A 262 -9.06 12.58 -16.46
CA ASN A 262 -9.85 13.45 -15.62
C ASN A 262 -10.73 14.36 -16.48
N HIS A 263 -12.03 14.28 -16.25
CA HIS A 263 -13.03 15.24 -16.70
C HIS A 263 -13.60 15.97 -15.47
N ASP A 264 -14.24 17.12 -15.67
CA ASP A 264 -14.75 17.94 -14.57
C ASP A 264 -15.78 17.15 -13.74
N THR A 265 -16.63 16.36 -14.39
CA THR A 265 -17.70 15.60 -13.73
C THR A 265 -17.41 14.12 -13.52
N TRP A 266 -16.32 13.57 -14.09
CA TRP A 266 -15.97 12.15 -13.95
C TRP A 266 -14.49 11.88 -14.19
N SER A 267 -13.96 10.76 -13.68
CA SER A 267 -12.61 10.29 -14.02
C SER A 267 -12.58 8.78 -14.20
N VAL A 268 -11.58 8.31 -14.92
CA VAL A 268 -11.20 6.90 -14.98
C VAL A 268 -9.71 6.81 -14.66
N GLY A 269 -9.31 5.80 -13.91
CA GLY A 269 -7.91 5.61 -13.51
C GLY A 269 -7.53 4.16 -13.39
N PHE A 270 -6.25 3.88 -13.65
CA PHE A 270 -5.60 2.62 -13.34
C PHE A 270 -4.39 2.91 -12.48
N SER A 271 -4.24 2.21 -11.36
CA SER A 271 -3.10 2.37 -10.45
C SER A 271 -2.59 1.04 -9.94
N GLY A 272 -1.31 1.03 -9.57
CA GLY A 272 -0.64 -0.12 -9.00
C GLY A 272 0.28 0.33 -7.88
N VAL A 273 0.26 -0.38 -6.77
CA VAL A 273 1.24 -0.23 -5.69
C VAL A 273 1.82 -1.60 -5.36
N ASN A 274 3.12 -1.63 -5.10
CA ASN A 274 3.81 -2.81 -4.65
C ASN A 274 4.78 -2.45 -3.52
N ASN A 275 4.98 -3.40 -2.64
CA ASN A 275 5.89 -3.38 -1.53
C ASN A 275 6.60 -4.74 -1.50
N ARG A 276 7.90 -4.76 -1.82
CA ARG A 276 8.74 -5.95 -1.71
C ARG A 276 9.68 -5.79 -0.52
N VAL A 277 9.54 -6.67 0.47
CA VAL A 277 10.39 -6.71 1.67
C VAL A 277 11.03 -8.08 1.78
N TYR A 278 12.36 -8.15 1.83
CA TYR A 278 13.04 -9.42 2.09
C TYR A 278 12.89 -9.80 3.57
N ILE A 279 12.47 -11.04 3.85
CA ILE A 279 12.27 -11.57 5.21
C ILE A 279 13.35 -12.58 5.62
N LEU A 280 14.06 -13.14 4.63
CA LEU A 280 15.26 -13.97 4.78
C LEU A 280 16.27 -13.52 3.71
N TYR A 281 17.49 -13.21 4.12
CA TYR A 281 18.54 -12.78 3.20
C TYR A 281 19.87 -13.42 3.62
N THR A 282 20.10 -14.63 3.11
CA THR A 282 21.34 -15.41 3.28
C THR A 282 21.98 -15.64 1.91
N ASN A 283 23.22 -16.14 1.88
CA ASN A 283 23.85 -16.53 0.61
C ASN A 283 23.10 -17.70 -0.03
N SER A 284 22.71 -18.71 0.76
CA SER A 284 22.08 -19.94 0.29
C SER A 284 20.58 -19.83 -0.01
N SER A 285 19.88 -18.89 0.61
CA SER A 285 18.43 -18.75 0.53
C SER A 285 17.99 -17.30 0.72
N LYS A 286 17.12 -16.82 -0.17
CA LYS A 286 16.49 -15.50 -0.09
C LYS A 286 14.99 -15.67 -0.15
N MET A 287 14.28 -15.00 0.75
CA MET A 287 12.82 -14.95 0.70
C MET A 287 12.35 -13.50 0.74
N ALA A 288 11.50 -13.16 -0.22
CA ALA A 288 10.84 -11.87 -0.31
C ALA A 288 9.36 -12.02 -0.06
N PHE A 289 8.79 -11.06 0.66
CA PHE A 289 7.36 -10.90 0.78
C PHE A 289 6.93 -9.72 -0.08
N ASP A 290 6.23 -10.02 -1.17
CA ASP A 290 5.65 -9.07 -2.09
C ASP A 290 4.19 -8.83 -1.71
N THR A 291 3.80 -7.58 -1.47
CA THR A 291 2.43 -7.18 -1.19
C THR A 291 2.03 -5.99 -2.04
N GLY A 292 0.84 -6.01 -2.62
CA GLY A 292 0.44 -4.95 -3.53
C GLY A 292 -1.01 -4.99 -3.94
N ALA A 293 -1.39 -4.00 -4.74
CA ALA A 293 -2.73 -3.88 -5.27
C ALA A 293 -2.71 -3.19 -6.65
N LEU A 294 -3.46 -3.76 -7.60
CA LEU A 294 -3.82 -3.11 -8.85
C LEU A 294 -5.26 -2.64 -8.75
N GLN A 295 -5.54 -1.40 -9.15
CA GLN A 295 -6.87 -0.81 -9.09
C GLN A 295 -7.27 -0.23 -10.43
N PHE A 296 -8.48 -0.56 -10.88
CA PHE A 296 -9.16 0.14 -11.96
C PHE A 296 -10.38 0.86 -11.37
N ASN A 297 -10.47 2.17 -11.54
CA ASN A 297 -11.50 2.98 -10.92
C ASN A 297 -12.26 3.85 -11.92
N VAL A 298 -13.52 4.13 -11.58
CA VAL A 298 -14.37 5.12 -12.21
C VAL A 298 -14.91 6.03 -11.11
N ILE A 299 -14.80 7.33 -11.31
CA ILE A 299 -15.21 8.35 -10.35
C ILE A 299 -16.28 9.22 -10.99
N LYS A 300 -17.36 9.48 -10.26
CA LYS A 300 -18.39 10.46 -10.62
C LYS A 300 -18.38 11.59 -9.60
N ARG A 301 -18.40 12.84 -10.06
CA ARG A 301 -18.42 14.04 -9.21
C ARG A 301 -19.78 14.71 -9.23
N PHE A 302 -20.17 15.27 -8.09
CA PHE A 302 -21.47 15.86 -7.82
C PHE A 302 -21.31 17.28 -7.26
N GLY A 303 -22.03 18.24 -7.84
CA GLY A 303 -21.96 19.65 -7.45
C GLY A 303 -22.61 19.98 -6.10
N ARG A 304 -23.32 19.03 -5.47
CA ARG A 304 -23.94 19.20 -4.15
C ARG A 304 -23.51 18.07 -3.22
N ALA A 305 -23.25 18.41 -1.97
CA ALA A 305 -23.02 17.44 -0.91
C ALA A 305 -24.26 17.35 0.01
N PRO A 306 -24.47 16.23 0.71
CA PRO A 306 -25.47 16.16 1.78
C PRO A 306 -25.21 17.22 2.86
N LYS A 307 -26.28 17.85 3.39
CA LYS A 307 -26.22 18.95 4.38
C LYS A 307 -25.34 18.64 5.60
N PHE A 308 -25.27 17.38 6.03
CA PHE A 308 -24.45 17.00 7.19
C PHE A 308 -22.94 17.12 6.93
N LEU A 309 -22.47 16.99 5.68
CA LEU A 309 -21.06 17.21 5.31
C LEU A 309 -20.73 18.70 5.20
N GLU A 310 -21.68 19.50 4.73
CA GLU A 310 -21.53 20.96 4.59
C GLU A 310 -21.38 21.65 5.95
N GLN A 311 -21.89 21.04 7.03
CA GLN A 311 -21.82 21.60 8.39
C GLN A 311 -20.52 21.24 9.14
N GLN A 312 -19.63 20.43 8.55
CA GLN A 312 -18.40 19.93 9.20
C GLN A 312 -17.22 20.90 9.04
N LYS A 313 -17.11 21.86 9.98
CA LYS A 313 -16.05 22.87 10.02
C LYS A 313 -14.61 22.31 10.02
N ILE A 314 -14.39 21.09 10.51
CA ILE A 314 -13.06 20.45 10.55
C ILE A 314 -12.54 20.18 9.13
N ILE A 315 -13.42 19.73 8.24
CA ILE A 315 -13.04 19.47 6.85
C ILE A 315 -12.82 20.79 6.11
N ASP A 316 -13.60 21.82 6.42
CA ASP A 316 -13.41 23.15 5.83
C ASP A 316 -12.07 23.76 6.20
N LYS A 317 -11.64 23.67 7.47
CA LYS A 317 -10.30 24.11 7.90
C LYS A 317 -9.16 23.40 7.16
N TYR A 318 -9.30 22.11 6.86
CA TYR A 318 -8.33 21.37 6.04
C TYR A 318 -8.34 21.79 4.56
N ASN A 319 -9.39 22.45 4.11
CA ASN A 319 -9.59 22.90 2.74
C ASN A 319 -9.54 24.44 2.56
N GLU A 320 -9.34 25.23 3.62
CA GLU A 320 -9.25 26.71 3.57
C GLU A 320 -8.16 27.19 2.61
N TYR A 321 -7.15 26.36 2.34
CA TYR A 321 -6.05 26.62 1.40
C TYR A 321 -6.40 26.37 -0.08
N ARG A 322 -7.66 26.05 -0.43
CA ARG A 322 -8.12 25.94 -1.82
C ARG A 322 -8.20 27.28 -2.55
N PHE A 323 -8.22 28.40 -1.82
CA PHE A 323 -8.64 29.71 -2.35
C PHE A 323 -7.64 30.86 -2.10
N TRP A 324 -6.37 30.58 -1.76
CA TRP A 324 -5.36 31.62 -1.53
C TRP A 324 -4.12 31.44 -2.40
#